data_AF-A0A815PEM6-F1
#
_entry.id   AF-A0A815PEM6-F1
#
_cell.length_a   1.000
_cell.length_b   1.000
_cell.length_c   1.000
_cell.angle_alpha   90.00
_cell.angle_beta   90.00
_cell.angle_gamma   90.00
#
_symmetry.space_group_name_H-M   'P 1'
#
loop_
_entity.id
_entity.type
_entity.pdbx_description
1 polymer ?
#
loop_
_entity_poly.entity_id
_entity_poly.type
_entity_poly.pdbx_seq_one_letter_code
_entity_poly.pdbx_strand_id
1 'polypeptide(L)'
;YVPFNVTDKHYSSSLSDIVLNPLQQTGVDLWWLDWQQGEKGWMNNIPYTNPTFWLNHLFFTDPYYQDRRPIILHRWGGLGNHRYQVGFSGDVIPSWDTLSFQPRFTATAANVGYGYWSHDLGGHTEEPDPELYVRWVQWGTFSPMFRTHCTKNANNDRRLWTFPWIYQNNLARFTRLRQALMPYLYTAARYTYDSGLSIVLPLYYYYPEHNEAYSYSNQYYFGQNTFVSPITQPVNITTGLVHNWPIWFPSDYQWVNFFTSDLSSTSTMKSFTIDEMPVYAQVGSIIPLLPEPKSNRERIGRAQQIPQSLLLYTLIGGSSKGSGYVYDDDGSTIAYQDSSHLASAITRFYYTVSVNTLQFTIFPASGSFSTFPTSRTYEIQLRGIFPATNVLINNVNISFEPFNELINSQNSITNSYTYDGSTLSIIIYIRQAVSTLESVEIEVELSESITNLLLVRTPISFISLLNRCQSAKARLDYEWGIRTVYVDDYPLLLDAAATGLRITHRPSTAKRELKAFYNKRIPGACNELATKIDNIDPNIRNILLAQLQCNLFTKKKLNEIWNLKKSSRN
;
A
#
# COMPACT_ATOMS: atom_id res chain seq x y z
N TYR A 1 -30.33 38.89 10.63
CA TYR A 1 -29.60 38.28 9.50
C TYR A 1 -28.36 39.12 9.27
N VAL A 2 -27.17 38.54 9.47
CA VAL A 2 -25.91 39.19 9.12
C VAL A 2 -25.44 38.55 7.81
N PRO A 3 -25.41 39.28 6.68
CA PRO A 3 -24.97 38.70 5.41
C PRO A 3 -23.51 38.27 5.51
N PHE A 4 -23.17 37.13 4.93
CA PHE A 4 -21.80 36.63 4.89
C PHE A 4 -20.91 37.56 4.05
N ASN A 5 -19.84 38.11 4.64
CA ASN A 5 -18.95 39.05 3.97
C ASN A 5 -17.50 38.95 4.47
N VAL A 6 -16.79 37.89 4.07
CA VAL A 6 -15.37 37.67 4.45
C VAL A 6 -14.37 38.63 3.81
N THR A 7 -14.83 39.56 2.97
CA THR A 7 -14.00 40.66 2.45
C THR A 7 -13.97 41.87 3.38
N ASP A 8 -14.94 41.96 4.30
CA ASP A 8 -14.95 42.99 5.34
C ASP A 8 -14.14 42.53 6.55
N LYS A 9 -13.19 43.37 6.98
CA LYS A 9 -12.27 43.04 8.08
C LYS A 9 -12.99 42.85 9.40
N HIS A 10 -14.01 43.66 9.70
CA HIS A 10 -14.75 43.58 10.94
C HIS A 10 -15.58 42.29 10.98
N TYR A 11 -16.23 41.93 9.88
CA TYR A 11 -16.93 40.67 9.72
C TYR A 11 -16.01 39.48 9.91
N SER A 12 -14.87 39.42 9.19
CA SER A 12 -13.93 38.29 9.29
C SER A 12 -13.33 38.14 10.69
N SER A 13 -12.96 39.24 11.35
CA SER A 13 -12.46 39.20 12.72
C SER A 13 -13.55 38.72 13.70
N SER A 14 -14.78 39.22 13.53
CA SER A 14 -15.93 38.77 14.34
C SER A 14 -16.27 37.29 14.10
N LEU A 15 -16.18 36.81 12.87
CA LEU A 15 -16.39 35.39 12.53
C LEU A 15 -15.35 34.51 13.24
N SER A 16 -14.06 34.88 13.16
CA SER A 16 -13.00 34.17 13.88
C SER A 16 -13.22 34.21 15.40
N ASP A 17 -13.42 35.38 15.99
CA ASP A 17 -13.47 35.52 17.45
C ASP A 17 -14.73 34.92 18.09
N ILE A 18 -15.89 35.06 17.43
CA ILE A 18 -17.19 34.67 18.00
C ILE A 18 -17.57 33.24 17.63
N VAL A 19 -17.11 32.72 16.49
CA VAL A 19 -17.54 31.41 15.96
C VAL A 19 -16.39 30.41 15.86
N LEU A 20 -15.31 30.75 15.14
CA LEU A 20 -14.26 29.77 14.85
C LEU A 20 -13.40 29.47 16.09
N ASN A 21 -12.91 30.50 16.78
CA ASN A 21 -12.05 30.37 17.95
C ASN A 21 -12.72 29.56 19.07
N PRO A 22 -14.00 29.80 19.44
CA PRO A 22 -14.66 28.95 20.43
C PRO A 22 -14.76 27.48 20.00
N LEU A 23 -15.04 27.19 18.73
CA LEU A 23 -15.10 25.82 18.22
C LEU A 23 -13.72 25.14 18.25
N GLN A 24 -12.66 25.88 17.89
CA GLN A 24 -11.31 25.35 17.96
C GLN A 24 -10.85 25.13 19.41
N GLN A 25 -11.23 26.00 20.34
CA GLN A 25 -11.01 25.81 21.79
C GLN A 25 -11.66 24.53 22.32
N THR A 26 -12.78 24.10 21.73
CA THR A 26 -13.42 22.81 22.10
C THR A 26 -12.74 21.59 21.47
N GLY A 27 -11.79 21.79 20.54
CA GLY A 27 -10.99 20.72 19.93
C GLY A 27 -11.13 20.56 18.42
N VAL A 28 -11.86 21.45 17.72
CA VAL A 28 -11.91 21.42 16.25
C VAL A 28 -10.55 21.82 15.68
N ASP A 29 -9.94 20.92 14.90
CA ASP A 29 -8.59 21.07 14.32
C ASP A 29 -8.55 20.92 12.79
N LEU A 30 -9.70 20.68 12.16
CA LEU A 30 -9.89 20.61 10.72
C LEU A 30 -11.12 21.41 10.30
N TRP A 31 -10.99 22.21 9.24
CA TRP A 31 -12.11 22.90 8.61
C TRP A 31 -12.40 22.35 7.23
N TRP A 32 -13.64 21.90 7.02
CA TRP A 32 -14.16 21.59 5.69
C TRP A 32 -15.03 22.75 5.21
N LEU A 33 -14.50 23.52 4.26
CA LEU A 33 -15.23 24.61 3.62
C LEU A 33 -15.87 24.03 2.36
N ASP A 34 -17.17 23.78 2.36
CA ASP A 34 -17.88 23.20 1.19
C ASP A 34 -18.55 24.29 0.33
N TRP A 35 -17.82 25.36 0.06
CA TRP A 35 -18.30 26.46 -0.78
C TRP A 35 -18.16 26.11 -2.28
N GLN A 36 -19.18 26.41 -3.09
CA GLN A 36 -19.17 26.13 -4.52
C GLN A 36 -18.59 27.29 -5.36
N GLN A 37 -17.85 26.94 -6.42
CA GLN A 37 -17.36 27.91 -7.40
C GLN A 37 -18.55 28.60 -8.10
N GLY A 38 -18.54 29.93 -8.20
CA GLY A 38 -19.51 30.68 -8.99
C GLY A 38 -20.49 31.56 -8.20
N GLU A 39 -20.54 31.43 -6.88
CA GLU A 39 -21.32 32.35 -6.03
C GLU A 39 -20.66 33.74 -5.98
N LYS A 40 -21.29 34.74 -6.62
CA LYS A 40 -20.74 36.11 -6.75
C LYS A 40 -21.20 37.09 -5.67
N GLY A 41 -22.13 36.69 -4.80
CA GLY A 41 -22.89 37.59 -3.94
C GLY A 41 -22.07 38.54 -3.07
N TRP A 42 -20.87 38.14 -2.64
CA TRP A 42 -19.95 38.97 -1.83
C TRP A 42 -18.64 39.34 -2.54
N MET A 43 -18.49 38.99 -3.82
CA MET A 43 -17.42 39.50 -4.69
C MET A 43 -17.66 40.94 -5.17
N ASN A 44 -18.84 41.50 -4.87
CA ASN A 44 -19.23 42.85 -5.32
C ASN A 44 -18.28 43.96 -4.83
N ASN A 45 -17.53 43.71 -3.75
CA ASN A 45 -16.69 44.72 -3.10
C ASN A 45 -15.22 44.68 -3.56
N ILE A 46 -14.71 43.54 -4.03
CA ILE A 46 -13.30 43.40 -4.47
C ILE A 46 -13.26 42.68 -5.83
N PRO A 47 -13.14 43.44 -6.93
CA PRO A 47 -13.04 42.87 -8.28
C PRO A 47 -11.92 41.82 -8.38
N TYR A 48 -12.16 40.78 -9.18
CA TYR A 48 -11.20 39.70 -9.49
C TYR A 48 -10.76 38.81 -8.31
N THR A 49 -11.40 38.93 -7.14
CA THR A 49 -11.13 38.03 -6.01
C THR A 49 -11.74 36.66 -6.25
N ASN A 50 -10.95 35.60 -6.21
CA ASN A 50 -11.48 34.23 -6.18
C ASN A 50 -11.94 33.90 -4.74
N PRO A 51 -13.23 33.65 -4.50
CA PRO A 51 -13.77 33.47 -3.16
C PRO A 51 -13.20 32.22 -2.48
N THR A 52 -13.02 31.13 -3.22
CA THR A 52 -12.42 29.89 -2.73
C THR A 52 -10.96 30.12 -2.35
N PHE A 53 -10.20 30.84 -3.18
CA PHE A 53 -8.82 31.17 -2.86
C PHE A 53 -8.71 31.99 -1.57
N TRP A 54 -9.53 33.04 -1.47
CA TRP A 54 -9.53 33.97 -0.35
C TRP A 54 -9.91 33.28 0.97
N LEU A 55 -10.96 32.46 0.97
CA LEU A 55 -11.36 31.68 2.14
C LEU A 55 -10.22 30.75 2.60
N ASN A 56 -9.56 30.07 1.68
CA ASN A 56 -8.44 29.19 2.03
C ASN A 56 -7.28 29.95 2.65
N HIS A 57 -6.96 31.13 2.11
CA HIS A 57 -5.95 32.00 2.72
C HIS A 57 -6.36 32.40 4.14
N LEU A 58 -7.57 32.94 4.33
CA LEU A 58 -8.05 33.40 5.64
C LEU A 58 -8.03 32.30 6.70
N PHE A 59 -8.58 31.12 6.40
CA PHE A 59 -8.63 30.01 7.35
C PHE A 59 -7.23 29.41 7.61
N PHE A 60 -6.32 29.44 6.63
CA PHE A 60 -4.99 28.84 6.80
C PHE A 60 -4.06 29.77 7.59
N THR A 61 -4.18 31.08 7.38
CA THR A 61 -3.38 32.08 8.10
C THR A 61 -4.06 32.57 9.38
N ASP A 62 -5.03 31.82 9.90
CA ASP A 62 -5.72 32.17 11.15
C ASP A 62 -4.70 32.20 12.32
N PRO A 63 -4.54 33.34 13.02
CA PRO A 63 -3.62 33.46 14.15
C PRO A 63 -3.86 32.45 15.28
N TYR A 64 -5.05 31.85 15.36
CA TYR A 64 -5.37 30.79 16.32
C TYR A 64 -4.40 29.61 16.25
N TYR A 65 -3.89 29.27 15.07
CA TYR A 65 -2.97 28.15 14.91
C TYR A 65 -1.60 28.41 15.52
N GLN A 66 -1.16 29.67 15.60
CA GLN A 66 0.20 30.06 16.01
C GLN A 66 1.24 29.23 15.24
N ASP A 67 1.97 28.37 15.94
CA ASP A 67 2.98 27.50 15.35
C ASP A 67 2.42 26.14 14.89
N ARG A 68 1.12 25.84 15.05
CA ARG A 68 0.51 24.58 14.61
C ARG A 68 0.21 24.58 13.12
N ARG A 69 0.21 23.40 12.51
CA ARG A 69 -0.14 23.20 11.09
C ARG A 69 -1.67 23.24 10.90
N PRO A 70 -2.22 24.19 10.12
CA PRO A 70 -3.63 24.18 9.77
C PRO A 70 -3.96 23.07 8.77
N ILE A 71 -5.16 22.50 8.84
CA ILE A 71 -5.68 21.58 7.83
C ILE A 71 -7.04 22.07 7.34
N ILE A 72 -7.12 22.28 6.03
CA ILE A 72 -8.33 22.71 5.35
C ILE A 72 -8.66 21.69 4.25
N LEU A 73 -9.94 21.31 4.17
CA LEU A 73 -10.51 20.59 3.05
C LEU A 73 -11.45 21.53 2.31
N HIS A 74 -11.19 21.82 1.04
CA HIS A 74 -12.06 22.70 0.24
C HIS A 74 -11.89 22.41 -1.27
N ARG A 75 -12.74 23.02 -2.09
CA ARG A 75 -12.77 22.82 -3.55
C ARG A 75 -11.65 23.59 -4.24
N TRP A 76 -11.44 23.34 -5.53
CA TRP A 76 -10.39 23.99 -6.31
C TRP A 76 -10.49 25.53 -6.28
N GLY A 77 -9.47 26.20 -5.74
CA GLY A 77 -9.41 27.66 -5.63
C GLY A 77 -8.59 28.36 -6.71
N GLY A 78 -8.12 27.66 -7.75
CA GLY A 78 -7.24 28.22 -8.77
C GLY A 78 -5.74 27.95 -8.52
N LEU A 79 -4.91 28.39 -9.46
CA LEU A 79 -3.46 28.21 -9.41
C LEU A 79 -2.87 28.88 -8.17
N GLY A 80 -1.88 28.22 -7.55
CA GLY A 80 -1.24 28.69 -6.31
C GLY A 80 -2.01 28.36 -5.03
N ASN A 81 -3.25 27.88 -5.12
CA ASN A 81 -4.06 27.60 -3.94
C ASN A 81 -3.68 26.29 -3.21
N HIS A 82 -2.85 25.45 -3.83
CA HIS A 82 -2.26 24.25 -3.22
C HIS A 82 -1.46 24.53 -1.93
N ARG A 83 -1.09 25.79 -1.68
CA ARG A 83 -0.37 26.23 -0.49
C ARG A 83 -1.16 26.09 0.81
N TYR A 84 -2.49 25.98 0.73
CA TYR A 84 -3.36 26.12 1.90
C TYR A 84 -4.23 24.90 2.19
N GLN A 85 -4.71 24.19 1.17
CA GLN A 85 -5.77 23.21 1.34
C GLN A 85 -5.42 21.85 0.75
N VAL A 86 -6.04 20.84 1.33
CA VAL A 86 -6.35 19.60 0.63
C VAL A 86 -7.56 19.86 -0.27
N GLY A 87 -7.42 19.56 -1.56
CA GLY A 87 -8.51 19.66 -2.53
C GLY A 87 -9.33 18.40 -2.59
N PHE A 88 -10.55 18.47 -3.13
CA PHE A 88 -11.33 17.27 -3.45
C PHE A 88 -12.12 17.36 -4.76
N SER A 89 -12.42 16.20 -5.34
CA SER A 89 -13.10 16.07 -6.64
C SER A 89 -14.57 16.51 -6.68
N GLY A 90 -15.15 16.89 -5.54
CA GLY A 90 -16.58 17.17 -5.44
C GLY A 90 -17.46 15.93 -5.54
N ASP A 91 -18.72 16.16 -5.91
CA ASP A 91 -19.83 15.25 -5.70
C ASP A 91 -19.96 14.28 -6.89
N VAL A 92 -19.04 13.33 -6.97
CA VAL A 92 -18.93 12.42 -8.11
C VAL A 92 -19.96 11.29 -8.05
N ILE A 93 -20.46 10.86 -9.20
CA ILE A 93 -21.35 9.69 -9.31
C ILE A 93 -20.52 8.41 -9.21
N PRO A 94 -20.93 7.40 -8.42
CA PRO A 94 -20.22 6.13 -8.32
C PRO A 94 -20.38 5.29 -9.60
N SER A 95 -19.46 5.44 -10.55
CA SER A 95 -19.42 4.64 -11.77
C SER A 95 -18.01 4.21 -12.15
N TRP A 96 -17.90 3.16 -12.96
CA TRP A 96 -16.61 2.71 -13.52
C TRP A 96 -15.95 3.78 -14.37
N ASP A 97 -16.72 4.56 -15.13
CA ASP A 97 -16.20 5.68 -15.93
C ASP A 97 -15.58 6.75 -15.02
N THR A 98 -16.25 7.08 -13.91
CA THR A 98 -15.71 8.02 -12.91
C THR A 98 -14.43 7.48 -12.30
N LEU A 99 -14.41 6.22 -11.85
CA LEU A 99 -13.20 5.60 -11.29
C LEU A 99 -12.08 5.54 -12.34
N SER A 100 -12.38 5.33 -13.62
CA SER A 100 -11.38 5.30 -14.70
C SER A 100 -10.74 6.67 -14.97
N PHE A 101 -11.43 7.77 -14.65
CA PHE A 101 -10.93 9.12 -14.83
C PHE A 101 -10.07 9.62 -13.66
N GLN A 102 -10.44 9.27 -12.42
CA GLN A 102 -9.88 9.88 -11.22
C GLN A 102 -8.37 9.63 -10.99
N PRO A 103 -7.79 8.45 -11.25
CA PRO A 103 -6.34 8.22 -11.11
C PRO A 103 -5.52 9.16 -11.98
N ARG A 104 -5.82 9.24 -13.28
CA ARG A 104 -5.17 10.20 -14.19
C ARG A 104 -5.36 11.63 -13.70
N PHE A 105 -6.58 11.99 -13.31
CA PHE A 105 -6.87 13.34 -12.82
C PHE A 105 -5.98 13.71 -11.62
N THR A 106 -5.91 12.82 -10.62
CA THR A 106 -5.04 12.97 -9.44
C THR A 106 -3.59 13.17 -9.82
N ALA A 107 -3.07 12.33 -10.72
CA ALA A 107 -1.68 12.45 -11.19
C ALA A 107 -1.47 13.78 -11.90
N THR A 108 -2.35 14.18 -12.82
CA THR A 108 -2.22 15.44 -13.54
C THR A 108 -2.37 16.69 -12.67
N ALA A 109 -2.97 16.59 -11.47
CA ALA A 109 -3.04 17.70 -10.52
C ALA A 109 -1.64 18.18 -10.06
N ALA A 110 -0.63 17.29 -10.13
CA ALA A 110 0.76 17.67 -9.90
C ALA A 110 1.27 18.77 -10.85
N ASN A 111 0.77 18.85 -12.09
CA ASN A 111 1.18 19.87 -13.08
C ASN A 111 0.88 21.30 -12.65
N VAL A 112 -0.05 21.47 -11.70
CA VAL A 112 -0.42 22.78 -11.16
C VAL A 112 -0.04 22.91 -9.68
N GLY A 113 0.89 22.07 -9.23
CA GLY A 113 1.40 22.04 -7.85
C GLY A 113 0.41 21.47 -6.83
N TYR A 114 -0.70 20.89 -7.27
CA TYR A 114 -1.79 20.50 -6.39
C TYR A 114 -1.69 19.02 -5.99
N GLY A 115 -0.64 18.72 -5.21
CA GLY A 115 -0.27 17.35 -4.83
C GLY A 115 -1.17 16.68 -3.78
N TYR A 116 -1.85 17.46 -2.94
CA TYR A 116 -2.77 16.94 -1.92
C TYR A 116 -4.21 16.98 -2.44
N TRP A 117 -4.55 15.99 -3.27
CA TRP A 117 -5.89 15.82 -3.81
C TRP A 117 -6.60 14.61 -3.17
N SER A 118 -7.85 14.82 -2.78
CA SER A 118 -8.74 13.83 -2.16
C SER A 118 -9.92 13.51 -3.07
N HIS A 119 -10.50 12.33 -2.86
CA HIS A 119 -11.74 11.92 -3.49
C HIS A 119 -12.73 11.44 -2.44
N ASP A 120 -14.00 11.44 -2.79
CA ASP A 120 -15.00 10.65 -2.09
C ASP A 120 -14.82 9.21 -2.58
N LEU A 121 -14.00 8.42 -1.88
CA LEU A 121 -13.75 7.03 -2.25
C LEU A 121 -15.09 6.27 -2.23
N GLY A 122 -15.47 5.69 -3.38
CA GLY A 122 -16.78 5.07 -3.57
C GLY A 122 -17.84 5.96 -4.20
N GLY A 123 -17.50 7.19 -4.59
CA GLY A 123 -18.45 8.17 -5.09
C GLY A 123 -19.31 8.82 -4.01
N HIS A 124 -20.03 9.89 -4.38
CA HIS A 124 -20.75 10.77 -3.48
C HIS A 124 -22.27 10.53 -3.47
N THR A 125 -22.89 10.56 -4.64
CA THR A 125 -24.35 10.80 -4.79
C THR A 125 -25.21 9.56 -4.53
N GLU A 126 -24.68 8.37 -4.81
CA GLU A 126 -25.44 7.11 -4.84
C GLU A 126 -24.67 5.97 -4.15
N GLU A 127 -25.34 4.83 -3.91
CA GLU A 127 -24.70 3.62 -3.40
C GLU A 127 -23.85 2.96 -4.51
N PRO A 128 -22.54 2.71 -4.28
CA PRO A 128 -21.71 2.03 -5.26
C PRO A 128 -21.98 0.53 -5.25
N ASP A 129 -21.82 -0.10 -6.42
CA ASP A 129 -21.63 -1.54 -6.47
C ASP A 129 -20.45 -1.95 -5.52
N PRO A 130 -20.58 -3.02 -4.72
CA PRO A 130 -19.53 -3.44 -3.80
C PRO A 130 -18.16 -3.70 -4.43
N GLU A 131 -18.11 -4.22 -5.66
CA GLU A 131 -16.85 -4.43 -6.37
C GLU A 131 -16.21 -3.09 -6.76
N LEU A 132 -17.02 -2.16 -7.28
CA LEU A 132 -16.59 -0.80 -7.60
C LEU A 132 -16.03 -0.11 -6.35
N TYR A 133 -16.68 -0.28 -5.19
CA TYR A 133 -16.19 0.27 -3.94
C TYR A 133 -14.84 -0.30 -3.50
N VAL A 134 -14.64 -1.61 -3.64
CA VAL A 134 -13.35 -2.26 -3.38
C VAL A 134 -12.26 -1.68 -4.27
N ARG A 135 -12.50 -1.54 -5.58
CA ARG A 135 -11.52 -0.94 -6.50
C ARG A 135 -11.18 0.51 -6.14
N TRP A 136 -12.17 1.27 -5.65
CA TRP A 136 -11.94 2.63 -5.15
C TRP A 136 -11.07 2.66 -3.90
N VAL A 137 -11.31 1.77 -2.93
CA VAL A 137 -10.52 1.70 -1.69
C VAL A 137 -9.10 1.18 -1.96
N GLN A 138 -8.95 0.22 -2.87
CA GLN A 138 -7.66 -0.24 -3.36
C GLN A 138 -6.86 0.92 -3.93
N TRP A 139 -7.42 1.66 -4.89
CA TRP A 139 -6.80 2.85 -5.45
C TRP A 139 -6.51 3.93 -4.39
N GLY A 140 -7.49 4.23 -3.54
CA GLY A 140 -7.39 5.26 -2.50
C GLY A 140 -6.27 4.99 -1.49
N THR A 141 -5.89 3.72 -1.28
CA THR A 141 -4.73 3.37 -0.44
C THR A 141 -3.45 4.03 -0.95
N PHE A 142 -3.33 4.19 -2.26
CA PHE A 142 -2.19 4.77 -2.96
C PHE A 142 -2.49 6.15 -3.58
N SER A 143 -3.51 6.86 -3.10
CA SER A 143 -3.71 8.29 -3.41
C SER A 143 -3.07 9.19 -2.34
N PRO A 144 -2.90 10.50 -2.60
CA PRO A 144 -2.34 11.42 -1.60
C PRO A 144 -3.17 11.43 -0.31
N MET A 145 -4.50 11.46 -0.44
CA MET A 145 -5.46 11.46 0.67
C MET A 145 -6.37 10.24 0.60
N PHE A 146 -6.69 9.67 1.77
CA PHE A 146 -7.62 8.54 1.91
C PHE A 146 -8.85 9.01 2.68
N ARG A 147 -9.98 9.22 1.99
CA ARG A 147 -11.21 9.71 2.60
C ARG A 147 -12.42 9.02 1.97
N THR A 148 -13.25 8.39 2.80
CA THR A 148 -14.56 7.89 2.39
C THR A 148 -15.61 8.92 2.79
N HIS A 149 -16.56 9.20 1.90
CA HIS A 149 -17.62 10.18 2.14
C HIS A 149 -18.75 9.98 1.12
N CYS A 150 -19.97 10.37 1.46
CA CYS A 150 -21.13 10.36 0.57
C CYS A 150 -22.23 11.30 1.08
N THR A 151 -23.22 11.55 0.22
CA THR A 151 -24.47 12.21 0.61
C THR A 151 -25.13 11.44 1.76
N LYS A 152 -25.69 12.18 2.72
CA LYS A 152 -26.46 11.61 3.83
C LYS A 152 -27.74 10.95 3.30
N ASN A 153 -27.72 9.65 3.10
CA ASN A 153 -28.86 8.83 2.70
C ASN A 153 -28.76 7.46 3.42
N ALA A 154 -29.88 6.96 3.94
CA ALA A 154 -29.93 5.70 4.68
C ALA A 154 -29.46 4.48 3.86
N ASN A 155 -29.62 4.55 2.53
CA ASN A 155 -29.20 3.50 1.60
C ASN A 155 -27.80 3.77 1.01
N ASN A 156 -27.13 4.87 1.40
CA ASN A 156 -25.84 5.24 0.87
C ASN A 156 -24.80 5.21 2.00
N ASP A 157 -24.20 4.04 2.24
CA ASP A 157 -23.22 3.84 3.31
C ASP A 157 -21.78 3.72 2.77
N ARG A 158 -20.82 4.23 3.54
CA ARG A 158 -19.38 4.20 3.24
C ARG A 158 -18.58 3.58 4.40
N ARG A 159 -19.26 3.08 5.42
CA ARG A 159 -18.63 2.33 6.50
C ARG A 159 -18.20 0.97 5.95
N LEU A 160 -16.90 0.72 5.91
CA LEU A 160 -16.30 -0.45 5.26
C LEU A 160 -16.90 -1.79 5.71
N TRP A 161 -17.39 -1.88 6.95
CA TRP A 161 -17.94 -3.09 7.55
C TRP A 161 -19.40 -3.38 7.20
N THR A 162 -20.08 -2.51 6.44
CA THR A 162 -21.47 -2.76 6.00
C THR A 162 -21.55 -3.50 4.67
N PHE A 163 -20.44 -3.59 3.94
CA PHE A 163 -20.36 -4.30 2.67
C PHE A 163 -20.39 -5.82 2.86
N PRO A 164 -20.78 -6.62 1.84
CA PRO A 164 -20.79 -8.08 1.94
C PRO A 164 -19.40 -8.66 2.28
N TRP A 165 -19.38 -9.76 3.03
CA TRP A 165 -18.16 -10.37 3.58
C TRP A 165 -17.04 -10.60 2.55
N ILE A 166 -17.42 -10.99 1.32
CA ILE A 166 -16.49 -11.29 0.23
C ILE A 166 -15.64 -10.07 -0.17
N TYR A 167 -16.15 -8.87 0.10
CA TYR A 167 -15.47 -7.59 -0.14
C TYR A 167 -14.79 -7.04 1.12
N GLN A 168 -15.33 -7.32 2.31
CA GLN A 168 -14.83 -6.79 3.58
C GLN A 168 -13.35 -7.10 3.83
N ASN A 169 -12.88 -8.29 3.46
CA ASN A 169 -11.47 -8.66 3.62
C ASN A 169 -10.55 -7.73 2.82
N ASN A 170 -10.92 -7.36 1.60
CA ASN A 170 -10.16 -6.40 0.80
C ASN A 170 -10.23 -5.00 1.39
N LEU A 171 -11.43 -4.54 1.76
CA LEU A 171 -11.62 -3.22 2.36
C LEU A 171 -10.78 -3.07 3.63
N ALA A 172 -10.78 -4.08 4.50
CA ALA A 172 -9.97 -4.12 5.71
C ALA A 172 -8.47 -4.17 5.40
N ARG A 173 -8.03 -5.05 4.49
CA ARG A 173 -6.63 -5.21 4.11
C ARG A 173 -6.03 -3.91 3.57
N PHE A 174 -6.71 -3.25 2.64
CA PHE A 174 -6.21 -2.03 2.01
C PHE A 174 -6.28 -0.82 2.94
N THR A 175 -7.31 -0.73 3.80
CA THR A 175 -7.37 0.32 4.84
C THR A 175 -6.26 0.15 5.89
N ARG A 176 -5.97 -1.08 6.31
CA ARG A 176 -4.82 -1.38 7.20
C ARG A 176 -3.50 -1.09 6.51
N LEU A 177 -3.37 -1.39 5.22
CA LEU A 177 -2.18 -1.03 4.45
C LEU A 177 -2.00 0.49 4.36
N ARG A 178 -3.07 1.26 4.17
CA ARG A 178 -3.00 2.73 4.22
C ARG A 178 -2.44 3.23 5.54
N GLN A 179 -2.90 2.66 6.66
CA GLN A 179 -2.34 2.96 7.98
C GLN A 179 -0.86 2.57 8.06
N ALA A 180 -0.49 1.38 7.59
CA ALA A 180 0.89 0.91 7.61
C ALA A 180 1.83 1.80 6.78
N LEU A 181 1.35 2.38 5.67
CA LEU A 181 2.11 3.25 4.78
C LEU A 181 2.45 4.63 5.37
N MET A 182 1.99 4.98 6.57
CA MET A 182 2.18 6.33 7.11
C MET A 182 3.64 6.83 7.15
N PRO A 183 4.65 6.04 7.58
CA PRO A 183 6.04 6.50 7.54
C PRO A 183 6.54 6.78 6.12
N TYR A 184 6.15 5.94 5.16
CA TYR A 184 6.45 6.16 3.73
C TYR A 184 5.76 7.41 3.17
N LEU A 185 4.46 7.57 3.42
CA LEU A 185 3.66 8.71 2.98
C LEU A 185 4.16 10.03 3.59
N TYR A 186 4.53 10.01 4.87
CA TYR A 186 5.04 11.20 5.55
C TYR A 186 6.43 11.60 5.05
N THR A 187 7.27 10.61 4.77
CA THR A 187 8.56 10.83 4.09
C THR A 187 8.34 11.39 2.69
N ALA A 188 7.37 10.88 1.94
CA ALA A 188 7.01 11.41 0.62
C ALA A 188 6.44 12.84 0.71
N ALA A 189 5.64 13.15 1.74
CA ALA A 189 5.13 14.49 1.99
C ALA A 189 6.26 15.49 2.29
N ARG A 190 7.27 15.10 3.06
CA ARG A 190 8.48 15.92 3.25
C ARG A 190 9.20 16.17 1.94
N TYR A 191 9.40 15.13 1.12
CA TYR A 191 10.01 15.29 -0.19
C TYR A 191 9.19 16.24 -1.09
N THR A 192 7.86 16.16 -1.05
CA THR A 192 6.98 17.10 -1.76
C THR A 192 7.19 18.53 -1.29
N TYR A 193 7.34 18.77 0.01
CA TYR A 193 7.64 20.10 0.54
C TYR A 193 8.99 20.62 0.03
N ASP A 194 10.05 19.81 0.09
CA ASP A 194 11.41 20.24 -0.28
C ASP A 194 11.60 20.45 -1.79
N SER A 195 10.98 19.60 -2.62
CA SER A 195 11.20 19.57 -4.07
C SER A 195 10.09 20.21 -4.91
N GLY A 196 8.89 20.36 -4.34
CA GLY A 196 7.67 20.70 -5.06
C GLY A 196 7.07 19.55 -5.88
N LEU A 197 7.68 18.35 -5.87
CA LEU A 197 7.16 17.18 -6.58
C LEU A 197 6.14 16.42 -5.71
N SER A 198 4.90 16.34 -6.20
CA SER A 198 3.79 15.67 -5.51
C SER A 198 4.06 14.20 -5.17
N ILE A 199 3.34 13.68 -4.18
CA ILE A 199 3.36 12.25 -3.80
C ILE A 199 2.93 11.37 -4.97
N VAL A 200 1.94 11.82 -5.75
CA VAL A 200 1.47 11.12 -6.96
C VAL A 200 1.90 11.90 -8.19
N LEU A 201 2.66 11.27 -9.08
CA LEU A 201 3.20 11.89 -10.29
C LEU A 201 2.88 11.06 -11.54
N PRO A 202 2.43 11.70 -12.64
CA PRO A 202 2.36 11.06 -13.94
C PRO A 202 3.73 10.53 -14.36
N LEU A 203 3.77 9.44 -15.11
CA LEU A 203 5.03 8.81 -15.52
C LEU A 203 5.93 9.74 -16.34
N TYR A 204 5.35 10.66 -17.12
CA TYR A 204 6.10 11.59 -17.96
C TYR A 204 6.96 12.60 -17.18
N TYR A 205 6.82 12.71 -15.85
CA TYR A 205 7.76 13.51 -15.04
C TYR A 205 9.17 12.91 -15.04
N TYR A 206 9.26 11.58 -15.08
CA TYR A 206 10.54 10.86 -15.13
C TYR A 206 10.88 10.39 -16.53
N TYR A 207 9.88 10.25 -17.40
CA TYR A 207 10.02 9.72 -18.75
C TYR A 207 9.39 10.63 -19.83
N PRO A 208 9.80 11.90 -19.94
CA PRO A 208 9.18 12.85 -20.87
C PRO A 208 9.39 12.48 -22.35
N GLU A 209 10.45 11.74 -22.67
CA GLU A 209 10.77 11.33 -24.04
C GLU A 209 10.08 10.01 -24.47
N HIS A 210 9.26 9.40 -23.59
CA HIS A 210 8.60 8.12 -23.86
C HIS A 210 7.10 8.32 -24.07
N ASN A 211 6.60 7.98 -25.28
CA ASN A 211 5.17 8.06 -25.62
C ASN A 211 4.28 7.21 -24.70
N GLU A 212 4.81 6.09 -24.20
CA GLU A 212 4.15 5.22 -23.24
C GLU A 212 3.83 5.97 -21.94
N ALA A 213 4.70 6.85 -21.48
CA ALA A 213 4.48 7.62 -20.25
C ALA A 213 3.25 8.54 -20.31
N TYR A 214 2.85 8.94 -21.52
CA TYR A 214 1.63 9.72 -21.79
C TYR A 214 0.40 8.83 -22.04
N SER A 215 0.62 7.66 -22.67
CA SER A 215 -0.44 6.74 -23.09
C SER A 215 -1.00 5.93 -21.92
N TYR A 216 -0.14 5.53 -20.97
CA TYR A 216 -0.52 4.81 -19.75
C TYR A 216 -0.95 5.78 -18.64
N SER A 217 -1.92 6.65 -18.95
CA SER A 217 -2.25 7.83 -18.14
C SER A 217 -2.83 7.53 -16.75
N ASN A 218 -3.33 6.32 -16.52
CA ASN A 218 -3.81 5.87 -15.20
C ASN A 218 -2.73 5.17 -14.37
N GLN A 219 -1.54 4.94 -14.95
CA GLN A 219 -0.37 4.51 -14.21
C GLN A 219 0.42 5.73 -13.75
N TYR A 220 0.88 5.72 -12.50
CA TYR A 220 1.56 6.85 -11.89
C TYR A 220 2.60 6.40 -10.88
N TYR A 221 3.59 7.25 -10.62
CA TYR A 221 4.49 7.12 -9.49
C TYR A 221 3.78 7.49 -8.20
N PHE A 222 3.99 6.69 -7.15
CA PHE A 222 3.51 6.90 -5.80
C PHE A 222 4.72 6.95 -4.86
N GLY A 223 5.10 8.16 -4.43
CA GLY A 223 6.39 8.45 -3.84
C GLY A 223 7.52 8.36 -4.88
N GLN A 224 8.73 7.99 -4.44
CA GLN A 224 9.93 8.06 -5.28
C GLN A 224 10.27 6.78 -6.05
N ASN A 225 9.90 5.61 -5.51
CA ASN A 225 10.41 4.32 -5.98
C ASN A 225 9.32 3.28 -6.24
N THR A 226 8.05 3.69 -6.21
CA THR A 226 6.90 2.81 -6.44
C THR A 226 6.01 3.40 -7.52
N PHE A 227 5.45 2.57 -8.39
CA PHE A 227 4.36 2.96 -9.27
C PHE A 227 3.13 2.08 -9.05
N VAL A 228 1.97 2.63 -9.42
CA VAL A 228 0.66 2.02 -9.25
C VAL A 228 -0.08 2.06 -10.57
N SER A 229 -0.77 0.98 -10.93
CA SER A 229 -1.71 0.93 -12.06
C SER A 229 -3.07 0.44 -11.54
N PRO A 230 -3.92 1.34 -11.03
CA PRO A 230 -5.18 0.96 -10.39
C PRO A 230 -6.13 0.30 -11.38
N ILE A 231 -6.76 -0.81 -10.98
CA ILE A 231 -7.76 -1.48 -11.81
C ILE A 231 -9.09 -0.72 -11.72
N THR A 232 -9.53 -0.20 -12.86
CA THR A 232 -10.75 0.63 -12.96
C THR A 232 -11.82 -0.03 -13.85
N GLN A 233 -11.89 -1.35 -13.83
CA GLN A 233 -12.87 -2.16 -14.56
C GLN A 233 -13.35 -3.33 -13.69
N PRO A 234 -14.59 -3.81 -13.89
CA PRO A 234 -15.10 -4.96 -13.18
C PRO A 234 -14.44 -6.25 -13.66
N VAL A 235 -14.35 -7.24 -12.78
CA VAL A 235 -13.97 -8.60 -13.15
C VAL A 235 -15.01 -9.20 -14.10
N ASN A 236 -14.55 -10.04 -15.02
CA ASN A 236 -15.46 -10.78 -15.88
C ASN A 236 -16.26 -11.81 -15.05
N ILE A 237 -17.59 -11.82 -15.19
CA ILE A 237 -18.50 -12.65 -14.39
C ILE A 237 -18.24 -14.16 -14.48
N THR A 238 -17.66 -14.65 -15.58
CA THR A 238 -17.39 -16.07 -15.79
C THR A 238 -16.02 -16.50 -15.25
N THR A 239 -15.06 -15.57 -15.24
CA THR A 239 -13.66 -15.90 -14.90
C THR A 239 -13.19 -15.28 -13.58
N GLY A 240 -13.91 -14.28 -13.05
CA GLY A 240 -13.52 -13.52 -11.86
C GLY A 240 -12.19 -12.79 -12.01
N LEU A 241 -11.81 -12.46 -13.24
CA LEU A 241 -10.56 -11.79 -13.59
C LEU A 241 -10.84 -10.54 -14.43
N VAL A 242 -10.05 -9.50 -14.18
CA VAL A 242 -9.77 -8.48 -15.20
C VAL A 242 -8.64 -9.02 -16.06
N HIS A 243 -8.90 -9.27 -17.33
CA HIS A 243 -7.89 -9.81 -18.26
C HIS A 243 -7.14 -8.69 -18.95
N ASN A 244 -5.89 -8.96 -19.33
CA ASN A 244 -5.14 -8.08 -20.22
C ASN A 244 -5.05 -6.64 -19.70
N TRP A 245 -4.91 -6.47 -18.38
CA TRP A 245 -4.72 -5.15 -17.80
C TRP A 245 -3.34 -4.60 -18.22
N PRO A 246 -3.29 -3.41 -18.84
CA PRO A 246 -2.06 -2.88 -19.41
C PRO A 246 -1.19 -2.23 -18.33
N ILE A 247 0.10 -2.57 -18.35
CA ILE A 247 1.11 -2.02 -17.45
C ILE A 247 2.38 -1.78 -18.26
N TRP A 248 2.88 -0.56 -18.21
CA TRP A 248 4.17 -0.23 -18.80
C TRP A 248 5.25 -0.30 -17.71
N PHE A 249 6.34 -1.00 -17.99
CA PHE A 249 7.48 -1.09 -17.07
C PHE A 249 8.63 -0.28 -17.65
N PRO A 250 8.99 0.87 -17.05
CA PRO A 250 10.14 1.63 -17.49
C PRO A 250 11.43 0.80 -17.42
N SER A 251 12.27 0.87 -18.46
CA SER A 251 13.43 0.00 -18.64
C SER A 251 14.63 0.30 -17.74
N ASP A 252 14.67 1.48 -17.11
CA ASP A 252 15.80 1.95 -16.32
C ASP A 252 16.01 1.12 -15.05
N TYR A 253 14.94 0.48 -14.57
CA TYR A 253 14.94 -0.32 -13.36
C TYR A 253 14.27 -1.66 -13.62
N GLN A 254 14.67 -2.64 -12.81
CA GLN A 254 13.82 -3.79 -12.61
C GLN A 254 12.73 -3.46 -11.60
N TRP A 255 11.56 -4.02 -11.83
CA TRP A 255 10.36 -3.77 -11.04
C TRP A 255 9.87 -5.06 -10.43
N VAL A 256 9.53 -4.97 -9.15
CA VAL A 256 9.04 -6.08 -8.36
C VAL A 256 7.67 -5.76 -7.81
N ASN A 257 6.74 -6.71 -7.89
CA ASN A 257 5.40 -6.51 -7.35
C ASN A 257 5.48 -6.27 -5.82
N PHE A 258 4.82 -5.22 -5.34
CA PHE A 258 4.86 -4.82 -3.94
C PHE A 258 4.33 -5.93 -3.00
N PHE A 259 3.30 -6.67 -3.42
CA PHE A 259 2.64 -7.67 -2.58
C PHE A 259 3.27 -9.05 -2.70
N THR A 260 3.59 -9.47 -3.91
CA THR A 260 4.05 -10.83 -4.20
C THR A 260 5.55 -10.94 -4.34
N SER A 261 6.27 -9.82 -4.44
CA SER A 261 7.72 -9.77 -4.63
C SER A 261 8.18 -10.38 -5.96
N ASP A 262 7.29 -10.36 -6.97
CA ASP A 262 7.54 -10.93 -8.29
C ASP A 262 8.19 -9.95 -9.24
N LEU A 263 9.32 -10.34 -9.83
CA LEU A 263 9.93 -9.60 -10.93
C LEU A 263 8.99 -9.58 -12.14
N SER A 264 8.62 -8.37 -12.57
CA SER A 264 7.50 -8.20 -13.50
C SER A 264 7.87 -7.56 -14.83
N SER A 265 9.16 -7.43 -15.15
CA SER A 265 9.64 -6.74 -16.36
C SER A 265 9.40 -7.45 -17.70
N THR A 266 8.76 -8.63 -17.73
CA THR A 266 8.65 -9.44 -18.96
C THR A 266 7.28 -9.43 -19.63
N SER A 267 6.21 -9.02 -18.95
CA SER A 267 4.85 -8.97 -19.54
C SER A 267 4.13 -7.67 -19.19
N THR A 268 3.72 -6.93 -20.22
CA THR A 268 2.97 -5.67 -20.13
C THR A 268 1.46 -5.87 -20.00
N MET A 269 0.97 -7.11 -20.19
CA MET A 269 -0.45 -7.45 -20.05
C MET A 269 -0.59 -8.53 -18.98
N LYS A 270 -1.36 -8.25 -17.93
CA LYS A 270 -1.53 -9.16 -16.79
C LYS A 270 -2.99 -9.30 -16.39
N SER A 271 -3.35 -10.42 -15.78
CA SER A 271 -4.71 -10.67 -15.28
C SER A 271 -4.76 -10.63 -13.76
N PHE A 272 -5.78 -9.98 -13.21
CA PHE A 272 -5.91 -9.72 -11.77
C PHE A 272 -7.27 -10.14 -11.23
N THR A 273 -7.29 -10.72 -10.03
CA THR A 273 -8.53 -10.96 -9.28
C THR A 273 -8.99 -9.68 -8.57
N ILE A 274 -10.13 -9.73 -7.87
CA ILE A 274 -10.56 -8.65 -6.99
C ILE A 274 -9.61 -8.43 -5.80
N ASP A 275 -8.86 -9.45 -5.37
CA ASP A 275 -7.93 -9.39 -4.24
C ASP A 275 -6.56 -8.79 -4.59
N GLU A 276 -6.31 -8.58 -5.88
CA GLU A 276 -5.03 -8.15 -6.41
C GLU A 276 -5.11 -6.73 -6.95
N MET A 277 -4.06 -5.96 -6.66
CA MET A 277 -3.86 -4.62 -7.19
C MET A 277 -2.45 -4.50 -7.77
N PRO A 278 -2.27 -3.94 -8.99
CA PRO A 278 -0.96 -3.76 -9.59
C PRO A 278 -0.21 -2.60 -8.94
N VAL A 279 0.76 -2.95 -8.10
CA VAL A 279 1.68 -2.02 -7.42
C VAL A 279 3.07 -2.59 -7.53
N TYR A 280 4.03 -1.78 -7.96
CA TYR A 280 5.38 -2.23 -8.25
C TYR A 280 6.39 -1.26 -7.67
N ALA A 281 7.36 -1.78 -6.93
CA ALA A 281 8.50 -1.00 -6.47
C ALA A 281 9.73 -1.29 -7.31
N GLN A 282 10.66 -0.35 -7.34
CA GLN A 282 11.99 -0.57 -7.86
C GLN A 282 12.66 -1.67 -7.02
N VAL A 283 13.30 -2.62 -7.68
CA VAL A 283 14.10 -3.66 -7.02
C VAL A 283 15.17 -2.99 -6.15
N GLY A 284 15.30 -3.41 -4.89
CA GLY A 284 16.20 -2.78 -3.92
C GLY A 284 15.55 -1.77 -2.99
N SER A 285 14.26 -1.50 -3.13
CA SER A 285 13.54 -0.57 -2.26
C SER A 285 13.39 -1.13 -0.84
N ILE A 286 13.73 -0.31 0.16
CA ILE A 286 13.37 -0.51 1.56
C ILE A 286 12.27 0.50 1.90
N ILE A 287 11.04 0.02 2.09
CA ILE A 287 9.86 0.85 2.32
C ILE A 287 9.54 0.85 3.83
N PRO A 288 9.65 1.97 4.55
CA PRO A 288 9.31 2.04 5.97
C PRO A 288 7.79 2.04 6.16
N LEU A 289 7.32 1.11 6.98
CA LEU A 289 5.91 0.92 7.33
C LEU A 289 5.75 0.89 8.85
N LEU A 290 4.51 1.01 9.34
CA LEU A 290 4.18 0.61 10.71
C LEU A 290 4.02 -0.91 10.77
N PRO A 291 4.61 -1.60 11.77
CA PRO A 291 4.36 -3.02 11.97
C PRO A 291 2.91 -3.27 12.40
N GLU A 292 2.39 -4.47 12.22
CA GLU A 292 1.01 -4.78 12.63
C GLU A 292 0.86 -4.63 14.16
N PRO A 293 -0.20 -3.95 14.66
CA PRO A 293 -0.36 -3.76 16.11
C PRO A 293 -0.75 -5.06 16.80
N LYS A 294 -0.41 -5.16 18.08
CA LYS A 294 -0.70 -6.36 18.90
C LYS A 294 -2.17 -6.47 19.28
N SER A 295 -2.90 -5.36 19.22
CA SER A 295 -4.33 -5.33 19.52
C SER A 295 -5.09 -4.33 18.66
N ASN A 296 -6.41 -4.49 18.58
CA ASN A 296 -7.28 -3.53 17.88
C ASN A 296 -7.27 -2.15 18.55
N ARG A 297 -7.03 -2.06 19.86
CA ARG A 297 -6.97 -0.77 20.59
C ARG A 297 -5.75 0.05 20.16
N GLU A 298 -4.61 -0.60 19.94
CA GLU A 298 -3.38 0.03 19.45
C GLU A 298 -3.48 0.57 18.02
N ARG A 299 -4.55 0.25 17.27
CA ARG A 299 -4.74 0.80 15.91
C ARG A 299 -5.18 2.26 15.94
N ILE A 300 -5.94 2.67 16.95
CA ILE A 300 -6.56 4.00 16.99
C ILE A 300 -5.48 5.06 17.22
N GLY A 301 -5.48 6.13 16.40
CA GLY A 301 -4.55 7.26 16.53
C GLY A 301 -3.09 6.97 16.13
N ARG A 302 -2.71 5.71 15.91
CA ARG A 302 -1.32 5.30 15.64
C ARG A 302 -0.72 5.96 14.39
N ALA A 303 -1.55 6.26 13.38
CA ALA A 303 -1.14 6.96 12.17
C ALA A 303 -0.67 8.42 12.42
N GLN A 304 -1.07 9.02 13.55
CA GLN A 304 -0.75 10.39 13.93
C GLN A 304 0.46 10.48 14.87
N GLN A 305 1.00 9.34 15.32
CA GLN A 305 2.07 9.27 16.29
C GLN A 305 3.41 9.03 15.60
N ILE A 306 4.48 9.60 16.17
CA ILE A 306 5.85 9.30 15.74
C ILE A 306 6.13 7.81 16.00
N PRO A 307 6.55 7.04 14.96
CA PRO A 307 6.74 5.61 15.13
C PRO A 307 7.85 5.29 16.14
N GLN A 308 7.48 4.57 17.21
CA GLN A 308 8.42 3.93 18.14
C GLN A 308 8.97 2.62 17.58
N SER A 309 8.24 2.01 16.63
CA SER A 309 8.65 0.81 15.92
C SER A 309 8.45 1.00 14.43
N LEU A 310 9.41 0.54 13.64
CA LEU A 310 9.35 0.56 12.18
C LEU A 310 9.40 -0.87 11.61
N LEU A 311 8.57 -1.11 10.61
CA LEU A 311 8.69 -2.26 9.72
C LEU A 311 9.48 -1.82 8.48
N LEU A 312 10.64 -2.40 8.24
CA LEU A 312 11.47 -2.18 7.07
C LEU A 312 11.13 -3.23 6.00
N TYR A 313 10.17 -2.89 5.15
CA TYR A 313 9.66 -3.76 4.09
C TYR A 313 10.62 -3.77 2.90
N THR A 314 11.45 -4.81 2.81
CA THR A 314 12.62 -4.85 1.91
C THR A 314 12.35 -5.71 0.69
N LEU A 315 12.16 -5.06 -0.46
CA LEU A 315 11.86 -5.69 -1.75
C LEU A 315 13.15 -5.97 -2.53
N ILE A 316 13.75 -7.13 -2.26
CA ILE A 316 15.11 -7.41 -2.73
C ILE A 316 15.15 -7.70 -4.23
N GLY A 317 14.23 -8.53 -4.74
CA GLY A 317 14.09 -8.82 -6.16
C GLY A 317 15.39 -9.25 -6.86
N GLY A 318 16.31 -9.88 -6.14
CA GLY A 318 17.61 -10.31 -6.68
C GLY A 318 18.70 -9.23 -6.78
N SER A 319 18.44 -7.99 -6.33
CA SER A 319 19.50 -6.96 -6.26
C SER A 319 20.57 -7.29 -5.23
N SER A 320 21.80 -6.90 -5.54
CA SER A 320 22.94 -7.00 -4.63
C SER A 320 23.03 -5.83 -3.65
N LYS A 321 22.18 -4.81 -3.80
CA LYS A 321 22.11 -3.67 -2.88
C LYS A 321 20.72 -3.04 -2.85
N GLY A 322 20.40 -2.37 -1.78
CA GLY A 322 19.17 -1.60 -1.68
C GLY A 322 19.22 -0.57 -0.58
N SER A 323 18.26 0.36 -0.61
CA SER A 323 18.26 1.50 0.29
C SER A 323 16.85 2.03 0.55
N GLY A 324 16.73 2.78 1.63
CA GLY A 324 15.54 3.56 1.97
C GLY A 324 15.86 4.51 3.11
N TYR A 325 14.90 5.36 3.44
CA TYR A 325 15.00 6.27 4.57
C TYR A 325 13.62 6.61 5.09
N VAL A 326 13.56 7.10 6.33
CA VAL A 326 12.37 7.67 6.94
C VAL A 326 12.71 9.06 7.45
N TYR A 327 11.77 9.99 7.25
CA TYR A 327 11.80 11.33 7.81
C TYR A 327 10.83 11.42 8.99
N ASP A 328 11.28 12.03 10.08
CA ASP A 328 10.50 12.31 11.29
C ASP A 328 10.60 13.80 11.66
N ASP A 329 9.49 14.38 12.09
CA ASP A 329 9.42 15.63 12.84
C ASP A 329 8.30 15.52 13.90
N ASP A 330 7.95 16.62 14.56
CA ASP A 330 6.93 16.61 15.61
C ASP A 330 5.48 16.37 15.15
N GLY A 331 5.24 16.28 13.83
CA GLY A 331 3.94 16.04 13.22
C GLY A 331 2.90 17.14 13.38
N SER A 332 3.21 18.24 14.08
CA SER A 332 2.20 19.15 14.62
C SER A 332 2.51 20.63 14.43
N THR A 333 3.78 21.03 14.53
CA THR A 333 4.17 22.45 14.44
C THR A 333 4.84 22.78 13.11
N ILE A 334 4.95 24.05 12.78
CA ILE A 334 5.66 24.56 11.60
C ILE A 334 7.19 24.50 11.74
N ALA A 335 7.73 23.94 12.83
CA ALA A 335 9.17 23.81 13.04
C ALA A 335 9.88 23.04 11.92
N TYR A 336 9.18 22.15 11.20
CA TYR A 336 9.70 21.44 10.03
C TYR A 336 10.23 22.36 8.91
N GLN A 337 9.79 23.62 8.89
CA GLN A 337 10.26 24.65 7.96
C GLN A 337 11.67 25.13 8.30
N ASP A 338 12.10 24.96 9.55
CA ASP A 338 13.49 25.18 9.92
C ASP A 338 14.36 24.10 9.27
N SER A 339 15.32 24.57 8.48
CA SER A 339 16.32 23.72 7.83
C SER A 339 17.40 23.21 8.80
N SER A 340 17.41 23.69 10.04
CA SER A 340 18.29 23.15 11.09
C SER A 340 17.93 21.70 11.39
N HIS A 341 18.94 20.85 11.60
CA HIS A 341 18.75 19.46 12.03
C HIS A 341 18.22 19.33 13.49
N LEU A 342 17.63 20.39 14.04
CA LEU A 342 17.07 20.47 15.40
C LEU A 342 15.54 20.36 15.42
N ALA A 343 14.89 20.37 14.26
CA ALA A 343 13.44 20.26 14.12
C ALA A 343 12.98 18.98 13.38
N SER A 344 13.92 18.17 12.89
CA SER A 344 13.62 16.92 12.18
C SER A 344 14.78 15.94 12.28
N ALA A 345 14.49 14.67 12.00
CA ALA A 345 15.45 13.58 11.98
C ALA A 345 15.26 12.70 10.74
N ILE A 346 16.36 12.18 10.20
CA ILE A 346 16.36 11.22 9.09
C ILE A 346 17.10 9.95 9.51
N THR A 347 16.43 8.80 9.45
CA THR A 347 17.07 7.49 9.63
C THR A 347 17.21 6.82 8.26
N ARG A 348 18.42 6.35 7.91
CA ARG A 348 18.71 5.69 6.64
C ARG A 348 18.87 4.19 6.83
N PHE A 349 18.52 3.43 5.81
CA PHE A 349 18.63 1.98 5.76
C PHE A 349 19.36 1.58 4.49
N TYR A 350 20.22 0.58 4.58
CA TYR A 350 20.97 0.07 3.44
C TYR A 350 21.20 -1.42 3.59
N TYR A 351 21.27 -2.14 2.47
CA TYR A 351 21.78 -3.50 2.48
C TYR A 351 22.70 -3.76 1.31
N THR A 352 23.60 -4.72 1.49
CA THR A 352 24.37 -5.35 0.41
C THR A 352 24.26 -6.87 0.49
N VAL A 353 24.51 -7.55 -0.63
CA VAL A 353 24.51 -9.00 -0.72
C VAL A 353 25.80 -9.45 -1.38
N SER A 354 26.52 -10.35 -0.72
CA SER A 354 27.72 -11.01 -1.21
C SER A 354 27.50 -12.52 -1.20
N VAL A 355 27.34 -13.12 -2.39
CA VAL A 355 27.09 -14.56 -2.58
C VAL A 355 25.82 -15.06 -1.87
N ASN A 356 25.94 -15.43 -0.60
CA ASN A 356 24.89 -15.94 0.29
C ASN A 356 24.80 -15.16 1.60
N THR A 357 25.54 -14.07 1.77
CA THR A 357 25.49 -13.23 2.97
C THR A 357 24.84 -11.90 2.61
N LEU A 358 23.77 -11.55 3.32
CA LEU A 358 23.14 -10.24 3.25
C LEU A 358 23.55 -9.44 4.49
N GLN A 359 24.13 -8.27 4.27
CA GLN A 359 24.44 -7.30 5.32
C GLN A 359 23.43 -6.16 5.24
N PHE A 360 22.72 -5.89 6.33
CA PHE A 360 21.72 -4.84 6.45
C PHE A 360 22.12 -3.89 7.56
N THR A 361 22.16 -2.60 7.25
CA THR A 361 22.56 -1.54 8.18
C THR A 361 21.41 -0.57 8.40
N ILE A 362 21.08 -0.33 9.66
CA ILE A 362 20.28 0.82 10.10
C ILE A 362 21.28 1.87 10.60
N PHE A 363 21.35 3.02 9.93
CA PHE A 363 22.28 4.09 10.32
C PHE A 363 21.73 4.90 11.49
N PRO A 364 22.61 5.55 12.29
CA PRO A 364 22.19 6.56 13.25
C PRO A 364 21.30 7.61 12.59
N ALA A 365 20.30 8.06 13.33
CA ALA A 365 19.46 9.18 12.93
C ALA A 365 20.32 10.44 12.81
N SER A 366 20.14 11.15 11.69
CA SER A 366 20.73 12.46 11.45
C SER A 366 19.72 13.53 11.80
N GLY A 367 20.01 14.31 12.84
CA GLY A 367 19.09 15.31 13.40
C GLY A 367 18.27 14.78 14.57
N SER A 368 17.53 15.68 15.22
CA SER A 368 16.71 15.38 16.40
C SER A 368 15.68 16.48 16.62
N PHE A 369 14.73 16.25 17.53
CA PHE A 369 13.80 17.24 18.07
C PHE A 369 13.31 16.73 19.43
N SER A 370 12.61 17.57 20.20
CA SER A 370 12.28 17.30 21.61
C SER A 370 11.51 15.99 21.86
N THR A 371 10.65 15.58 20.92
CA THR A 371 9.84 14.36 20.99
C THR A 371 10.36 13.23 20.10
N PHE A 372 11.55 13.39 19.50
CA PHE A 372 12.17 12.34 18.70
C PHE A 372 12.52 11.13 19.58
N PRO A 373 12.19 9.89 19.16
CA PRO A 373 12.52 8.70 19.96
C PRO A 373 14.03 8.58 20.18
N THR A 374 14.44 8.44 21.44
CA THR A 374 15.84 8.15 21.79
C THR A 374 16.23 6.71 21.44
N SER A 375 15.24 5.84 21.27
CA SER A 375 15.43 4.44 20.87
C SER A 375 14.23 3.92 20.10
N ARG A 376 14.43 2.93 19.21
CA ARG A 376 13.37 2.31 18.40
C ARG A 376 13.48 0.79 18.38
N THR A 377 12.35 0.12 18.14
CA THR A 377 12.33 -1.30 17.76
C THR A 377 12.14 -1.44 16.25
N TYR A 378 12.58 -2.56 15.69
CA TYR A 378 12.51 -2.80 14.25
C TYR A 378 11.97 -4.18 13.93
N GLU A 379 11.15 -4.26 12.89
CA GLU A 379 10.83 -5.50 12.18
C GLU A 379 11.42 -5.37 10.78
N ILE A 380 12.27 -6.30 10.36
CA ILE A 380 12.85 -6.29 9.02
C ILE A 380 12.26 -7.46 8.24
N GLN A 381 11.55 -7.17 7.15
CA GLN A 381 11.02 -8.19 6.25
C GLN A 381 11.87 -8.22 4.98
N LEU A 382 12.69 -9.26 4.84
CA LEU A 382 13.44 -9.54 3.63
C LEU A 382 12.56 -10.40 2.71
N ARG A 383 11.95 -9.77 1.71
CA ARG A 383 10.87 -10.35 0.91
C ARG A 383 11.40 -11.17 -0.27
N GLY A 384 10.75 -12.30 -0.54
CA GLY A 384 11.01 -13.13 -1.72
C GLY A 384 12.41 -13.76 -1.72
N ILE A 385 12.85 -14.28 -0.58
CA ILE A 385 14.18 -14.87 -0.37
C ILE A 385 14.08 -16.22 0.33
N PHE A 386 15.08 -17.09 0.14
CA PHE A 386 15.15 -18.36 0.87
C PHE A 386 15.47 -18.17 2.35
N PRO A 387 15.16 -19.17 3.20
CA PRO A 387 15.41 -19.10 4.64
C PRO A 387 16.89 -18.84 4.97
N ALA A 388 17.10 -18.16 6.10
CA ALA A 388 18.41 -17.99 6.69
C ALA A 388 18.88 -19.28 7.40
N THR A 389 20.18 -19.57 7.32
CA THR A 389 20.85 -20.55 8.18
C THR A 389 21.27 -19.95 9.51
N ASN A 390 21.58 -18.65 9.52
CA ASN A 390 22.06 -17.92 10.68
C ASN A 390 21.70 -16.43 10.55
N VAL A 391 21.45 -15.76 11.68
CA VAL A 391 21.21 -14.30 11.71
C VAL A 391 21.92 -13.69 12.90
N LEU A 392 22.73 -12.65 12.66
CA LEU A 392 23.42 -11.91 13.69
C LEU A 392 22.91 -10.47 13.75
N ILE A 393 22.80 -9.92 14.95
CA ILE A 393 22.62 -8.48 15.19
C ILE A 393 23.83 -8.00 15.99
N ASN A 394 24.57 -7.03 15.47
CA ASN A 394 25.80 -6.50 16.08
C ASN A 394 26.77 -7.63 16.51
N ASN A 395 26.98 -8.60 15.61
CA ASN A 395 27.80 -9.82 15.82
C ASN A 395 27.28 -10.80 16.89
N VAL A 396 26.05 -10.62 17.40
CA VAL A 396 25.41 -11.55 18.33
C VAL A 396 24.38 -12.39 17.59
N ASN A 397 24.53 -13.71 17.64
CA ASN A 397 23.56 -14.62 17.04
C ASN A 397 22.20 -14.53 17.75
N ILE A 398 21.12 -14.48 16.98
CA ILE A 398 19.75 -14.48 17.50
C ILE A 398 19.04 -15.79 17.17
N SER A 399 18.13 -16.21 18.03
CA SER A 399 17.46 -17.50 17.88
C SER A 399 16.40 -17.49 16.77
N PHE A 400 16.32 -18.60 16.04
CA PHE A 400 15.17 -18.89 15.19
C PHE A 400 13.95 -19.20 16.05
N GLU A 401 12.85 -18.52 15.77
CA GLU A 401 11.56 -18.69 16.44
C GLU A 401 10.55 -19.35 15.49
N PRO A 402 10.19 -20.63 15.71
CA PRO A 402 9.18 -21.29 14.90
C PRO A 402 7.79 -20.67 15.13
N PHE A 403 6.93 -20.79 14.11
CA PHE A 403 5.61 -20.18 13.92
C PHE A 403 4.81 -19.68 15.15
N ASN A 404 4.13 -18.55 14.94
CA ASN A 404 3.78 -17.53 15.94
C ASN A 404 2.31 -17.55 16.43
N GLU A 405 1.52 -18.59 16.18
CA GLU A 405 0.06 -18.49 16.36
C GLU A 405 -0.47 -18.80 17.78
N LEU A 406 0.31 -19.41 18.69
CA LEU A 406 -0.28 -20.00 19.91
C LEU A 406 0.52 -19.90 21.22
N ILE A 407 1.62 -19.15 21.30
CA ILE A 407 2.51 -19.25 22.47
C ILE A 407 2.46 -17.99 23.33
N ASN A 408 1.60 -18.01 24.36
CA ASN A 408 1.62 -17.08 25.51
C ASN A 408 2.97 -17.09 26.27
N SER A 409 3.88 -18.02 25.96
CA SER A 409 5.20 -18.15 26.58
C SER A 409 6.37 -17.65 25.72
N GLN A 410 6.12 -16.83 24.69
CA GLN A 410 7.23 -16.18 23.99
C GLN A 410 7.79 -15.05 24.86
N ASN A 411 9.11 -15.07 25.06
CA ASN A 411 9.83 -13.94 25.60
C ASN A 411 9.75 -12.79 24.59
N SER A 412 8.69 -11.97 24.70
CA SER A 412 8.43 -10.77 23.91
C SER A 412 9.52 -9.68 24.00
N ILE A 413 10.65 -9.99 24.64
CA ILE A 413 11.75 -9.10 24.99
C ILE A 413 13.01 -9.44 24.17
N THR A 414 13.24 -10.71 23.79
CA THR A 414 14.47 -11.11 23.11
C THR A 414 14.37 -10.96 21.60
N ASN A 415 15.45 -10.51 20.96
CA ASN A 415 15.55 -10.50 19.51
C ASN A 415 15.49 -11.93 18.95
N SER A 416 14.78 -12.11 17.84
CA SER A 416 14.65 -13.40 17.17
C SER A 416 14.38 -13.19 15.69
N TYR A 417 14.39 -14.27 14.91
CA TYR A 417 13.93 -14.24 13.53
C TYR A 417 13.06 -15.45 13.21
N THR A 418 12.20 -15.31 12.22
CA THR A 418 11.36 -16.40 11.71
C THR A 418 11.32 -16.38 10.19
N TYR A 419 10.60 -17.34 9.61
CA TYR A 419 10.43 -17.43 8.16
C TYR A 419 8.97 -17.61 7.80
N ASP A 420 8.39 -16.67 7.06
CA ASP A 420 7.04 -16.78 6.52
C ASP A 420 7.10 -17.44 5.13
N GLY A 421 6.67 -18.70 5.08
CA GLY A 421 6.55 -19.47 3.86
C GLY A 421 5.46 -18.99 2.90
N SER A 422 4.49 -18.18 3.35
CA SER A 422 3.43 -17.66 2.48
C SER A 422 3.88 -16.48 1.62
N THR A 423 4.85 -15.70 2.12
CA THR A 423 5.46 -14.58 1.40
C THR A 423 6.93 -14.84 1.03
N LEU A 424 7.46 -16.02 1.38
CA LEU A 424 8.88 -16.37 1.25
C LEU A 424 9.78 -15.29 1.84
N SER A 425 9.55 -14.98 3.11
CA SER A 425 10.23 -13.85 3.77
C SER A 425 10.95 -14.29 5.03
N ILE A 426 12.18 -13.81 5.21
CA ILE A 426 12.82 -13.79 6.53
C ILE A 426 12.28 -12.57 7.27
N ILE A 427 11.79 -12.77 8.50
CA ILE A 427 11.31 -11.69 9.37
C ILE A 427 12.21 -11.64 10.59
N ILE A 428 12.92 -10.52 10.77
CA ILE A 428 13.87 -10.30 11.86
C ILE A 428 13.23 -9.31 12.84
N TYR A 429 13.15 -9.69 14.11
CA TYR A 429 12.59 -8.87 15.18
C TYR A 429 13.68 -8.33 16.08
N ILE A 430 13.87 -7.01 16.05
CA ILE A 430 14.65 -6.25 17.00
C ILE A 430 13.68 -5.71 18.06
N ARG A 431 13.41 -6.54 19.08
CA ARG A 431 12.40 -6.28 20.12
C ARG A 431 12.94 -5.44 21.27
N GLN A 432 14.24 -5.52 21.52
CA GLN A 432 14.91 -4.60 22.43
C GLN A 432 15.10 -3.27 21.71
N ALA A 433 14.61 -2.19 22.28
CA ALA A 433 14.78 -0.87 21.70
C ALA A 433 16.27 -0.51 21.64
N VAL A 434 16.73 -0.15 20.44
CA VAL A 434 18.11 0.26 20.17
C VAL A 434 18.18 1.77 20.06
N SER A 435 19.28 2.36 20.52
CA SER A 435 19.50 3.81 20.45
C SER A 435 19.38 4.31 19.01
N THR A 436 18.66 5.42 18.80
CA THR A 436 18.60 6.06 17.47
C THR A 436 19.90 6.78 17.09
N LEU A 437 20.87 6.87 18.01
CA LEU A 437 22.19 7.47 17.78
C LEU A 437 23.26 6.44 17.39
N GLU A 438 22.93 5.16 17.40
CA GLU A 438 23.86 4.06 17.10
C GLU A 438 23.47 3.36 15.81
N SER A 439 24.45 2.79 15.11
CA SER A 439 24.17 1.91 13.98
C SER A 439 23.73 0.53 14.48
N VAL A 440 22.90 -0.13 13.70
CA VAL A 440 22.56 -1.54 13.89
C VAL A 440 23.00 -2.29 12.65
N GLU A 441 23.89 -3.25 12.84
CA GLU A 441 24.38 -4.12 11.78
C GLU A 441 23.71 -5.49 11.91
N ILE A 442 23.06 -5.93 10.85
CA ILE A 442 22.42 -7.22 10.76
C ILE A 442 23.09 -8.02 9.66
N GLU A 443 23.56 -9.22 9.99
CA GLU A 443 24.11 -10.16 9.03
C GLU A 443 23.18 -11.37 8.92
N VAL A 444 22.85 -11.74 7.68
CA VAL A 444 21.96 -12.86 7.36
C VAL A 444 22.70 -13.82 6.44
N GLU A 445 22.97 -15.02 6.94
CA GLU A 445 23.49 -16.11 6.13
C GLU A 445 22.32 -16.85 5.49
N LEU A 446 22.30 -16.90 4.16
CA LEU A 446 21.22 -17.49 3.38
C LEU A 446 21.52 -18.95 3.05
N SER A 447 20.48 -19.78 3.11
CA SER A 447 20.54 -21.19 2.70
C SER A 447 20.80 -21.39 1.20
N GLU A 448 20.50 -20.38 0.38
CA GLU A 448 20.61 -20.39 -1.08
C GLU A 448 20.90 -18.96 -1.57
N SER A 449 21.46 -18.83 -2.78
CA SER A 449 21.70 -17.51 -3.37
C SER A 449 20.40 -16.79 -3.72
N ILE A 450 20.42 -15.47 -3.59
CA ILE A 450 19.28 -14.58 -3.76
C ILE A 450 18.71 -14.55 -5.18
N THR A 451 19.52 -14.91 -6.19
CA THR A 451 19.17 -14.87 -7.61
C THR A 451 18.56 -16.18 -8.14
N ASN A 452 18.09 -17.05 -7.24
CA ASN A 452 17.60 -18.37 -7.62
C ASN A 452 16.45 -18.28 -8.64
N LEU A 453 16.56 -19.04 -9.73
CA LEU A 453 15.60 -19.07 -10.84
C LEU A 453 14.15 -19.34 -10.38
N LEU A 454 13.95 -20.09 -9.30
CA LEU A 454 12.62 -20.39 -8.75
C LEU A 454 11.89 -19.16 -8.20
N LEU A 455 12.63 -18.11 -7.82
CA LEU A 455 12.07 -16.85 -7.32
C LEU A 455 11.92 -15.80 -8.44
N VAL A 456 12.61 -16.00 -9.58
CA VAL A 456 12.78 -15.00 -10.63
C VAL A 456 12.04 -15.36 -11.93
N ARG A 457 11.81 -16.65 -12.22
CA ARG A 457 11.35 -17.10 -13.54
C ARG A 457 10.16 -18.07 -13.48
N THR A 458 9.00 -17.57 -13.08
CA THR A 458 7.73 -18.28 -13.29
C THR A 458 6.71 -17.37 -13.97
N PRO A 459 5.82 -17.90 -14.84
CA PRO A 459 4.78 -17.09 -15.49
C PRO A 459 3.83 -16.42 -14.50
N ILE A 460 3.56 -17.12 -13.39
CA ILE A 460 2.93 -16.60 -12.17
C ILE A 460 3.75 -17.09 -10.98
N SER A 461 3.95 -16.24 -9.99
CA SER A 461 4.70 -16.63 -8.80
C SER A 461 3.96 -17.56 -7.87
N PHE A 462 4.75 -18.14 -6.97
CA PHE A 462 4.27 -18.99 -5.92
C PHE A 462 3.31 -18.22 -5.02
N ILE A 463 3.67 -16.98 -4.67
CA ILE A 463 2.91 -16.16 -3.72
C ILE A 463 1.56 -15.75 -4.34
N SER A 464 1.54 -15.32 -5.62
CA SER A 464 0.26 -15.01 -6.28
C SER A 464 -0.64 -16.25 -6.40
N LEU A 465 -0.11 -17.40 -6.82
CA LEU A 465 -0.89 -18.63 -6.92
C LEU A 465 -1.36 -19.14 -5.55
N LEU A 466 -0.51 -19.06 -4.53
CA LEU A 466 -0.86 -19.45 -3.17
C LEU A 466 -2.02 -18.60 -2.64
N ASN A 467 -1.94 -17.27 -2.81
CA ASN A 467 -3.03 -16.36 -2.43
C ASN A 467 -4.32 -16.72 -3.16
N ARG A 468 -4.26 -16.98 -4.47
CA ARG A 468 -5.45 -17.41 -5.23
C ARG A 468 -5.98 -18.77 -4.79
N CYS A 469 -5.13 -19.71 -4.38
CA CYS A 469 -5.57 -20.97 -3.76
C CYS A 469 -6.27 -20.74 -2.42
N GLN A 470 -5.75 -19.84 -1.59
CA GLN A 470 -6.34 -19.50 -0.30
C GLN A 470 -7.69 -18.78 -0.49
N SER A 471 -7.79 -17.84 -1.42
CA SER A 471 -9.07 -17.21 -1.80
C SER A 471 -10.06 -18.23 -2.36
N ALA A 472 -9.60 -19.17 -3.21
CA ALA A 472 -10.44 -20.24 -3.74
C ALA A 472 -10.99 -21.14 -2.63
N LYS A 473 -10.13 -21.54 -1.69
CA LYS A 473 -10.53 -22.31 -0.50
C LYS A 473 -11.56 -21.54 0.32
N ALA A 474 -11.28 -20.29 0.68
CA ALA A 474 -12.20 -19.46 1.47
C ALA A 474 -13.56 -19.27 0.78
N ARG A 475 -13.57 -19.19 -0.56
CA ARG A 475 -14.80 -19.15 -1.32
C ARG A 475 -15.60 -20.46 -1.22
N LEU A 476 -14.94 -21.62 -1.31
CA LEU A 476 -15.60 -22.92 -1.13
C LEU A 476 -16.08 -23.15 0.31
N ASP A 477 -15.32 -22.70 1.32
CA ASP A 477 -15.74 -22.75 2.73
C ASP A 477 -17.07 -21.98 2.93
N TYR A 478 -17.25 -20.85 2.24
CA TYR A 478 -18.50 -20.10 2.29
C TYR A 478 -19.66 -20.83 1.61
N GLU A 479 -19.39 -21.57 0.52
CA GLU A 479 -20.41 -22.39 -0.13
C GLU A 479 -20.94 -23.48 0.80
N TRP A 480 -20.21 -23.92 1.84
CA TRP A 480 -20.73 -24.85 2.87
C TRP A 480 -21.98 -24.29 3.58
N GLY A 481 -22.05 -22.97 3.77
CA GLY A 481 -23.18 -22.30 4.43
C GLY A 481 -24.41 -22.11 3.54
N ILE A 482 -24.29 -22.37 2.23
CA ILE A 482 -25.34 -22.11 1.23
C ILE A 482 -25.71 -23.38 0.44
N ARG A 483 -24.73 -24.26 0.21
CA ARG A 483 -24.77 -25.53 -0.54
C ARG A 483 -24.00 -26.61 0.22
N THR A 484 -24.02 -27.85 -0.28
CA THR A 484 -23.40 -29.01 0.38
C THR A 484 -21.92 -29.23 0.04
N VAL A 485 -21.13 -28.18 -0.23
CA VAL A 485 -19.68 -28.34 -0.50
C VAL A 485 -18.92 -28.34 0.84
N TYR A 486 -18.38 -29.48 1.24
CA TYR A 486 -17.65 -29.66 2.50
C TYR A 486 -16.14 -29.58 2.28
N VAL A 487 -15.38 -29.29 3.34
CA VAL A 487 -13.90 -29.25 3.30
C VAL A 487 -13.29 -30.56 2.76
N ASP A 488 -13.93 -31.69 3.06
CA ASP A 488 -13.51 -33.01 2.60
C ASP A 488 -13.71 -33.24 1.09
N ASP A 489 -14.46 -32.36 0.41
CA ASP A 489 -14.69 -32.44 -1.05
C ASP A 489 -13.51 -31.89 -1.87
N TYR A 490 -12.61 -31.10 -1.26
CA TYR A 490 -11.47 -30.47 -1.94
C TYR A 490 -10.10 -30.60 -1.23
N PRO A 491 -9.67 -31.82 -0.86
CA PRO A 491 -8.44 -32.05 -0.13
C PRO A 491 -7.17 -31.65 -0.91
N LEU A 492 -7.17 -31.68 -2.25
CA LEU A 492 -6.00 -31.30 -3.05
C LEU A 492 -5.84 -29.77 -3.14
N LEU A 493 -6.95 -29.03 -3.24
CA LEU A 493 -6.92 -27.57 -3.13
C LEU A 493 -6.47 -27.13 -1.73
N LEU A 494 -6.98 -27.80 -0.69
CA LEU A 494 -6.53 -27.58 0.68
C LEU A 494 -5.02 -27.84 0.82
N ASP A 495 -4.52 -28.95 0.28
CA ASP A 495 -3.08 -29.26 0.28
C ASP A 495 -2.27 -28.18 -0.45
N ALA A 496 -2.74 -27.67 -1.59
CA ALA A 496 -2.09 -26.57 -2.30
C ALA A 496 -2.06 -25.29 -1.44
N ALA A 497 -3.21 -24.87 -0.89
CA ALA A 497 -3.36 -23.67 -0.07
C ALA A 497 -2.54 -23.71 1.24
N ALA A 498 -2.27 -24.91 1.76
CA ALA A 498 -1.46 -25.12 2.97
C ALA A 498 0.06 -25.13 2.72
N THR A 499 0.52 -24.91 1.48
CA THR A 499 1.97 -24.98 1.16
C THR A 499 2.79 -23.94 1.90
N GLY A 500 2.31 -22.69 1.98
CA GLY A 500 2.99 -21.64 2.73
C GLY A 500 3.20 -22.04 4.19
N LEU A 501 2.16 -22.55 4.84
CA LEU A 501 2.20 -23.02 6.22
C LEU A 501 3.22 -24.16 6.44
N ARG A 502 3.29 -25.14 5.53
CA ARG A 502 4.32 -26.20 5.61
C ARG A 502 5.74 -25.65 5.54
N ILE A 503 5.96 -24.69 4.64
CA ILE A 503 7.26 -24.04 4.51
C ILE A 503 7.57 -23.25 5.80
N THR A 504 6.60 -22.53 6.35
CA THR A 504 6.75 -21.81 7.61
C THR A 504 7.12 -22.72 8.77
N HIS A 505 6.46 -23.89 8.91
CA HIS A 505 6.78 -24.86 9.96
C HIS A 505 8.13 -25.54 9.77
N ARG A 506 8.58 -25.74 8.53
CA ARG A 506 9.86 -26.39 8.24
C ARG A 506 10.60 -25.66 7.10
N PRO A 507 11.23 -24.49 7.37
CA PRO A 507 11.83 -23.67 6.32
C PRO A 507 12.88 -24.41 5.48
N SER A 508 13.62 -25.35 6.08
CA SER A 508 14.59 -26.19 5.36
C SER A 508 14.01 -27.04 4.21
N THR A 509 12.69 -27.23 4.14
CA THR A 509 12.03 -27.91 3.00
C THR A 509 11.51 -26.96 1.93
N ALA A 510 11.70 -25.63 2.04
CA ALA A 510 11.16 -24.62 1.14
C ALA A 510 11.32 -24.98 -0.35
N LYS A 511 12.55 -25.29 -0.79
CA LYS A 511 12.85 -25.65 -2.18
C LYS A 511 12.05 -26.86 -2.67
N ARG A 512 11.87 -27.87 -1.81
CA ARG A 512 11.12 -29.09 -2.12
C ARG A 512 9.62 -28.82 -2.19
N GLU A 513 9.10 -28.06 -1.23
CA GLU A 513 7.70 -27.66 -1.17
C GLU A 513 7.30 -26.80 -2.37
N LEU A 514 8.12 -25.82 -2.75
CA LEU A 514 7.92 -25.00 -3.95
C LEU A 514 7.88 -25.87 -5.21
N LYS A 515 8.82 -26.79 -5.37
CA LYS A 515 8.85 -27.68 -6.54
C LYS A 515 7.63 -28.61 -6.58
N ALA A 516 7.20 -29.13 -5.43
CA ALA A 516 6.01 -29.96 -5.33
C ALA A 516 4.70 -29.17 -5.55
N PHE A 517 4.66 -27.89 -5.14
CA PHE A 517 3.53 -27.00 -5.38
C PHE A 517 3.19 -26.92 -6.87
N TYR A 518 4.18 -26.57 -7.70
CA TYR A 518 4.00 -26.43 -9.14
C TYR A 518 3.82 -27.77 -9.87
N ASN A 519 4.56 -28.82 -9.47
CA ASN A 519 4.57 -30.06 -10.23
C ASN A 519 3.45 -31.03 -9.87
N LYS A 520 2.88 -30.90 -8.68
CA LYS A 520 1.91 -31.87 -8.15
C LYS A 520 0.66 -31.20 -7.59
N ARG A 521 0.81 -30.20 -6.70
CA ARG A 521 -0.33 -29.69 -5.91
C ARG A 521 -1.27 -28.82 -6.71
N ILE A 522 -0.74 -27.83 -7.45
CA ILE A 522 -1.57 -26.97 -8.31
C ILE A 522 -2.24 -27.79 -9.43
N PRO A 523 -1.53 -28.67 -10.17
CA PRO A 523 -2.20 -29.57 -11.11
C PRO A 523 -3.29 -30.43 -10.46
N GLY A 524 -3.05 -30.93 -9.24
CA GLY A 524 -4.00 -31.72 -8.46
C GLY A 524 -5.26 -30.93 -8.08
N ALA A 525 -5.08 -29.73 -7.51
CA ALA A 525 -6.16 -28.82 -7.14
C ALA A 525 -7.00 -28.42 -8.37
N CYS A 526 -6.35 -28.11 -9.49
CA CYS A 526 -7.02 -27.82 -10.75
C CYS A 526 -7.87 -28.99 -11.27
N ASN A 527 -7.33 -30.21 -11.20
CA ASN A 527 -8.08 -31.41 -11.61
C ASN A 527 -9.26 -31.69 -10.69
N GLU A 528 -9.09 -31.50 -9.37
CA GLU A 528 -10.14 -31.65 -8.36
C GLU A 528 -11.29 -30.68 -8.59
N LEU A 529 -11.00 -29.39 -8.73
CA LEU A 529 -12.00 -28.37 -9.04
C LEU A 529 -12.74 -28.65 -10.36
N ALA A 530 -12.04 -29.20 -11.35
CA ALA A 530 -12.62 -29.47 -12.66
C ALA A 530 -13.55 -30.68 -12.67
N THR A 531 -13.23 -31.75 -11.92
CA THR A 531 -13.84 -33.08 -12.14
C THR A 531 -14.38 -33.78 -10.89
N LYS A 532 -14.11 -33.29 -9.67
CA LYS A 532 -14.44 -34.01 -8.43
C LYS A 532 -15.48 -33.37 -7.54
N ILE A 533 -15.72 -32.06 -7.68
CA ILE A 533 -16.71 -31.34 -6.88
C ILE A 533 -17.99 -31.19 -7.69
N ASP A 534 -18.90 -32.17 -7.60
CA ASP A 534 -20.09 -32.25 -8.48
C ASP A 534 -21.24 -31.32 -8.07
N ASN A 535 -21.23 -30.82 -6.85
CA ASN A 535 -22.27 -30.00 -6.21
C ASN A 535 -21.96 -28.50 -6.18
N ILE A 536 -20.85 -28.07 -6.77
CA ILE A 536 -20.49 -26.65 -6.89
C ILE A 536 -21.26 -25.98 -8.04
N ASP A 537 -21.62 -24.71 -7.84
CA ASP A 537 -22.16 -23.88 -8.92
C ASP A 537 -21.19 -23.82 -10.12
N PRO A 538 -21.66 -24.09 -11.36
CA PRO A 538 -20.79 -24.08 -12.54
C PRO A 538 -20.08 -22.74 -12.80
N ASN A 539 -20.71 -21.61 -12.48
CA ASN A 539 -20.07 -20.30 -12.63
C ASN A 539 -18.94 -20.13 -11.61
N ILE A 540 -19.16 -20.55 -10.36
CA ILE A 540 -18.10 -20.54 -9.34
C ILE A 540 -16.95 -21.44 -9.77
N ARG A 541 -17.25 -22.66 -10.27
CA ARG A 541 -16.22 -23.56 -10.81
C ARG A 541 -15.38 -22.89 -11.89
N ASN A 542 -16.02 -22.23 -12.86
CA ASN A 542 -15.33 -21.53 -13.95
C ASN A 542 -14.45 -20.39 -13.44
N ILE A 543 -14.93 -19.61 -12.46
CA ILE A 543 -14.17 -18.55 -11.81
C ILE A 543 -12.92 -19.14 -11.15
N LEU A 544 -13.06 -20.18 -10.33
CA LEU A 544 -11.94 -20.79 -9.61
C LEU A 544 -10.88 -21.37 -10.57
N LEU A 545 -11.32 -22.07 -11.61
CA LEU A 545 -10.41 -22.63 -12.63
C LEU A 545 -9.65 -21.54 -13.40
N ALA A 546 -10.33 -20.43 -13.71
CA ALA A 546 -9.73 -19.30 -14.41
C ALA A 546 -8.74 -18.53 -13.53
N GLN A 547 -9.12 -18.22 -12.28
CA GLN A 547 -8.25 -17.51 -11.33
C GLN A 547 -6.97 -18.30 -11.04
N LEU A 548 -7.07 -19.61 -10.86
CA LEU A 548 -5.90 -20.48 -10.66
C LEU A 548 -5.09 -20.74 -11.95
N GLN A 549 -5.55 -20.22 -13.09
CA GLN A 549 -4.94 -20.41 -14.41
C GLN A 549 -4.64 -21.89 -14.72
N CYS A 550 -5.62 -22.75 -14.44
CA CYS A 550 -5.47 -24.20 -14.54
C CYS A 550 -5.08 -24.70 -15.95
N ASN A 551 -5.37 -23.91 -16.98
CA ASN A 551 -4.96 -24.18 -18.36
C ASN A 551 -3.42 -24.18 -18.56
N LEU A 552 -2.66 -23.49 -17.72
CA LEU A 552 -1.19 -23.47 -17.77
C LEU A 552 -0.55 -24.76 -17.28
N PHE A 553 -1.26 -25.53 -16.45
CA PHE A 553 -0.74 -26.71 -15.75
C PHE A 553 -1.10 -28.04 -16.43
N THR A 554 -1.49 -28.00 -17.72
CA THR A 554 -1.69 -29.20 -18.54
C THR A 554 -0.35 -29.91 -18.82
N LYS A 555 -0.35 -31.25 -18.93
CA LYS A 555 0.87 -32.11 -19.04
C LYS A 555 1.91 -31.63 -20.07
N LYS A 556 1.50 -30.96 -21.14
CA LYS A 556 2.37 -30.50 -22.23
C LYS A 556 3.20 -29.26 -21.86
N LYS A 557 2.66 -28.31 -21.07
CA LYS A 557 3.31 -27.03 -20.73
C LYS A 557 4.23 -27.07 -19.52
N LEU A 558 3.98 -27.97 -18.57
CA LEU A 558 4.88 -28.18 -17.42
C LEU A 558 6.30 -28.55 -17.86
N ASN A 559 6.44 -29.38 -18.91
CA ASN A 559 7.75 -29.71 -19.44
C ASN A 559 8.46 -28.50 -20.08
N GLU A 560 7.74 -27.55 -20.69
CA GLU A 560 8.34 -26.34 -21.26
C GLU A 560 8.82 -25.36 -20.18
N ILE A 561 8.03 -25.15 -19.12
CA ILE A 561 8.36 -24.28 -17.98
C ILE A 561 9.65 -24.74 -17.27
N TRP A 562 9.85 -26.05 -17.16
CA TRP A 562 11.02 -26.63 -16.48
C TRP A 562 12.17 -27.04 -17.42
N ASN A 563 11.94 -27.12 -18.74
CA ASN A 563 12.95 -27.46 -19.77
C ASN A 563 13.51 -26.28 -20.57
N LEU A 564 13.27 -25.02 -20.18
CA LEU A 564 14.15 -23.88 -20.56
C LEU A 564 15.60 -24.01 -20.01
N LYS A 565 16.01 -25.24 -19.70
CA LYS A 565 17.24 -25.70 -19.06
C LYS A 565 18.44 -25.88 -19.99
N LYS A 566 18.39 -25.52 -21.29
CA LYS A 566 19.51 -25.81 -22.21
C LYS A 566 19.95 -24.72 -23.18
N SER A 567 19.30 -23.57 -23.32
CA SER A 567 19.64 -22.60 -24.39
C SER A 567 20.42 -21.34 -23.95
N SER A 568 21.14 -21.36 -22.82
CA SER A 568 22.04 -20.25 -22.43
C SER A 568 23.47 -20.72 -22.14
N ARG A 569 23.97 -21.61 -22.99
CA ARG A 569 25.39 -21.70 -23.32
C ARG A 569 25.52 -21.62 -24.83
N ASN A 570 25.77 -20.40 -25.32
CA ASN A 570 26.60 -20.07 -26.47
C ASN A 570 27.00 -18.61 -26.33
#